data_AF-H0F1Z3-F1
#
_entry.id   AF-H0F1Z3-F1
#
_cell.length_a   1.000
_cell.length_b   1.000
_cell.length_c   1.000
_cell.angle_alpha   90.00
_cell.angle_beta   90.00
_cell.angle_gamma   90.00
#
_symmetry.space_group_name_H-M   'P 1'
#
loop_
_entity.id
_entity.type
_entity.pdbx_description
1 polymer ?
#
loop_
_entity_poly.entity_id
_entity_poly.type
_entity_poly.pdbx_seq_one_letter_code
_entity_poly.pdbx_strand_id
1 'polypeptide(L)'
;MNLPRPAYWGKLPAYGDFVRQSAPSEVQEAWRTWLRGPLQRARQESRLADAHAMPWSFVMTPGCLAFSRDRYVAGVYAQSQDKFGREHPFLMWFLLDPAKVSSLLGTHDNALFCLSRLLCGHLTAPAPGLSEGLIDQINRLWRVPRGGLLRGLRRSNDGPDFAAARAWAHAGPSDGQTDGLAGVPYAPWRDWPSTIFGDSTQAWYWQQDAQAGYVSFLSVAASESADLD
;
A
#
# COMPACT_ATOMS: atom_id res chain seq x y z
N MET A 1 5.56 -7.01 -14.19
CA MET A 1 5.74 -5.56 -14.03
C MET A 1 7.03 -5.29 -13.28
N ASN A 2 7.85 -4.34 -13.72
CA ASN A 2 9.05 -3.94 -12.99
C ASN A 2 8.75 -2.74 -12.06
N LEU A 3 8.49 -3.02 -10.78
CA LEU A 3 8.32 -2.00 -9.75
C LEU A 3 9.63 -1.78 -8.99
N PRO A 4 9.98 -0.52 -8.63
CA PRO A 4 11.11 -0.27 -7.77
C PRO A 4 10.88 -0.93 -6.41
N ARG A 5 11.95 -1.07 -5.63
CA ARG A 5 11.82 -1.51 -4.23
C ARG A 5 10.97 -0.49 -3.45
N PRO A 6 10.00 -0.92 -2.64
CA PRO A 6 9.14 0.01 -1.94
C PRO A 6 9.92 0.77 -0.85
N ALA A 7 9.53 2.02 -0.63
CA ALA A 7 9.80 2.69 0.63
C ALA A 7 8.78 2.20 1.68
N TYR A 8 9.13 2.26 2.96
CA TYR A 8 8.21 1.95 4.03
C TYR A 8 8.56 2.70 5.30
N TRP A 9 7.55 2.93 6.14
CA TRP A 9 7.70 3.58 7.44
C TRP A 9 6.51 3.25 8.34
N GLY A 10 6.78 2.97 9.61
CA GLY A 10 5.75 2.82 10.64
C GLY A 10 6.10 1.76 11.67
N LYS A 11 5.07 1.22 12.32
CA LYS A 11 5.22 0.18 13.34
C LYS A 11 4.60 -1.13 12.89
N LEU A 12 5.16 -2.23 13.38
CA LEU A 12 4.70 -3.58 13.10
C LEU A 12 4.71 -4.40 14.39
N PRO A 13 3.75 -5.32 14.62
CA PRO A 13 3.64 -6.06 15.87
C PRO A 13 4.89 -6.85 16.26
N ALA A 14 5.68 -7.31 15.28
CA ALA A 14 6.91 -8.07 15.52
C ALA A 14 8.11 -7.20 15.97
N TYR A 15 8.02 -5.87 15.87
CA TYR A 15 9.14 -4.95 16.07
C TYR A 15 8.89 -4.05 17.28
N GLY A 16 9.93 -3.79 18.07
CA GLY A 16 9.85 -2.92 19.26
C GLY A 16 9.98 -1.43 18.96
N ASP A 17 10.36 -1.05 17.74
CA ASP A 17 10.55 0.34 17.31
C ASP A 17 10.10 0.50 15.85
N PHE A 18 10.16 1.73 15.33
CA PHE A 18 9.85 2.04 13.94
C PHE A 18 10.73 1.26 12.96
N VAL A 19 10.07 0.67 11.97
CA VAL A 19 10.73 0.16 10.76
C VAL A 19 10.70 1.24 9.69
N ARG A 20 11.80 1.39 8.95
CA ARG A 20 11.88 2.38 7.87
C ARG A 20 12.84 1.97 6.75
N GLN A 21 12.51 2.36 5.54
CA GLN A 21 13.38 2.32 4.37
C GLN A 21 13.01 3.45 3.43
N SER A 22 14.02 4.21 2.97
CA SER A 22 13.83 5.35 2.07
C SER A 22 12.81 6.36 2.59
N ALA A 23 12.81 6.58 3.91
CA ALA A 23 11.90 7.47 4.62
C ALA A 23 12.70 8.42 5.54
N PRO A 24 13.44 9.40 4.98
CA PRO A 24 14.08 10.45 5.76
C PRO A 24 13.05 11.31 6.50
N SER A 25 13.50 12.14 7.45
CA SER A 25 12.62 12.89 8.35
C SER A 25 11.59 13.76 7.62
N GLU A 26 11.97 14.39 6.51
CA GLU A 26 11.07 15.21 5.67
C GLU A 26 9.92 14.37 5.06
N VAL A 27 10.21 13.15 4.62
CA VAL A 27 9.23 12.23 4.05
C VAL A 27 8.28 11.73 5.14
N GLN A 28 8.82 11.42 6.32
CA GLN A 28 8.01 11.04 7.47
C GLN A 28 7.09 12.19 7.92
N GLU A 29 7.57 13.44 7.89
CA GLU A 29 6.75 14.60 8.25
C GLU A 29 5.61 14.80 7.26
N ALA A 30 5.88 14.76 5.95
CA ALA A 30 4.85 14.85 4.93
C ALA A 30 3.76 13.77 5.12
N TRP A 31 4.16 12.54 5.45
CA TRP A 31 3.20 11.50 5.80
C TRP A 31 2.43 11.81 7.10
N ARG A 32 3.09 12.30 8.16
CA ARG A 32 2.40 12.71 9.40
C ARG A 32 1.35 13.78 9.14
N THR A 33 1.68 14.81 8.36
CA THR A 33 0.76 15.87 7.97
C THR A 33 -0.44 15.32 7.21
N TRP A 34 -0.20 14.45 6.22
CA TRP A 34 -1.27 13.83 5.44
C TRP A 34 -2.20 12.95 6.30
N LEU A 35 -1.61 12.11 7.14
CA LEU A 35 -2.33 11.17 8.00
C LEU A 35 -3.17 11.88 9.05
N ARG A 36 -2.64 12.93 9.69
CA ARG A 36 -3.33 13.67 10.77
C ARG A 36 -4.31 14.72 10.25
N GLY A 37 -4.17 15.16 9.00
CA GLY A 37 -5.02 16.18 8.38
C GLY A 37 -5.99 15.58 7.37
N PRO A 38 -5.68 15.62 6.05
CA PRO A 38 -6.59 15.19 5.00
C PRO A 38 -7.19 13.80 5.20
N LEU A 39 -6.37 12.78 5.49
CA LEU A 39 -6.87 11.41 5.62
C LEU A 39 -7.75 11.24 6.85
N GLN A 40 -7.34 11.79 8.01
CA GLN A 40 -8.13 11.69 9.24
C GLN A 40 -9.51 12.33 9.06
N ARG A 41 -9.58 13.51 8.43
CA ARG A 41 -10.84 14.19 8.15
C ARG A 41 -11.74 13.35 7.23
N ALA A 42 -11.20 12.87 6.12
CA ALA A 42 -11.96 12.06 5.17
C ALA A 42 -12.46 10.75 5.80
N ARG A 43 -11.69 10.14 6.72
CA ARG A 43 -12.14 8.97 7.49
C ARG A 43 -13.25 9.30 8.49
N GLN A 44 -13.21 10.46 9.14
CA GLN A 44 -14.27 10.88 10.07
C GLN A 44 -15.58 11.20 9.36
N GLU A 45 -15.50 11.76 8.15
CA GLU A 45 -16.66 12.04 7.31
C GLU A 45 -17.21 10.77 6.66
N SER A 46 -16.33 9.83 6.30
CA SER A 46 -16.71 8.54 5.70
C SER A 46 -17.04 7.50 6.77
N ARG A 47 -18.33 7.20 6.92
CA ARG A 47 -18.83 6.10 7.77
C ARG A 47 -18.33 4.70 7.34
N LEU A 48 -17.62 4.59 6.22
CA LEU A 48 -17.11 3.34 5.66
C LEU A 48 -15.63 3.09 6.00
N ALA A 49 -14.91 4.07 6.55
CA ALA A 49 -13.46 4.00 6.72
C ALA A 49 -12.96 2.92 7.70
N ASP A 50 -13.84 2.44 8.59
CA ASP A 50 -13.54 1.43 9.61
C ASP A 50 -14.34 0.12 9.39
N ALA A 51 -15.03 -0.02 8.26
CA ALA A 51 -15.93 -1.14 8.00
C ALA A 51 -15.20 -2.47 7.71
N HIS A 52 -13.94 -2.43 7.27
CA HIS A 52 -13.20 -3.65 6.93
C HIS A 52 -11.77 -3.62 7.50
N ALA A 53 -11.31 -4.76 8.02
CA ALA A 53 -10.02 -4.88 8.72
C ALA A 53 -8.80 -4.97 7.79
N MET A 54 -9.01 -4.98 6.47
CA MET A 54 -7.93 -5.12 5.49
C MET A 54 -7.06 -3.87 5.37
N PRO A 55 -5.76 -3.99 5.10
CA PRO A 55 -4.96 -2.84 4.70
C PRO A 55 -5.53 -2.15 3.45
N TRP A 56 -5.51 -0.83 3.47
CA TRP A 56 -5.90 0.02 2.35
C TRP A 56 -4.81 0.03 1.29
N SER A 57 -5.16 -0.26 0.05
CA SER A 57 -4.35 0.13 -1.10
C SER A 57 -4.65 1.59 -1.44
N PHE A 58 -3.68 2.30 -2.00
CA PHE A 58 -3.87 3.69 -2.38
C PHE A 58 -3.05 4.12 -3.58
N VAL A 59 -3.52 5.18 -4.22
CA VAL A 59 -2.80 5.99 -5.22
C VAL A 59 -3.05 7.47 -4.93
N MET A 60 -2.02 8.29 -5.04
CA MET A 60 -2.06 9.73 -4.81
C MET A 60 -1.46 10.44 -6.01
N THR A 61 -2.12 11.48 -6.50
CA THR A 61 -1.58 12.31 -7.58
C THR A 61 -0.36 13.11 -7.12
N PRO A 62 0.48 13.57 -8.08
CA PRO A 62 1.47 14.61 -7.82
C PRO A 62 0.86 15.79 -7.05
N GLY A 63 1.59 16.31 -6.06
CA GLY A 63 1.14 17.43 -5.22
C GLY A 63 0.43 17.03 -3.93
N CYS A 64 -0.06 15.79 -3.76
CA CYS A 64 -0.65 15.39 -2.47
C CYS A 64 0.39 15.34 -1.34
N LEU A 65 1.63 14.96 -1.65
CA LEU A 65 2.72 14.86 -0.70
C LEU A 65 3.90 15.69 -1.21
N ALA A 66 4.43 16.58 -0.37
CA ALA A 66 5.49 17.51 -0.77
C ALA A 66 6.73 16.81 -1.37
N PHE A 67 7.05 15.59 -0.93
CA PHE A 67 8.19 14.83 -1.44
C PHE A 67 7.95 14.15 -2.80
N SER A 68 6.70 14.03 -3.25
CA SER A 68 6.38 13.26 -4.47
C SER A 68 6.69 14.04 -5.76
N ARG A 69 6.81 15.38 -5.68
CA ARG A 69 7.03 16.27 -6.83
C ARG A 69 6.02 15.95 -7.94
N ASP A 70 6.50 15.55 -9.11
CA ASP A 70 5.77 15.17 -10.33
C ASP A 70 5.40 13.67 -10.38
N ARG A 71 5.68 12.91 -9.33
CA ARG A 71 5.46 11.47 -9.26
C ARG A 71 4.19 11.14 -8.49
N TYR A 72 3.54 10.07 -8.93
CA TYR A 72 2.45 9.45 -8.19
C TYR A 72 3.00 8.65 -7.01
N VAL A 73 2.24 8.62 -5.92
CA VAL A 73 2.53 7.77 -4.76
C VAL A 73 1.51 6.64 -4.70
N ALA A 74 1.96 5.41 -4.92
CA ALA A 74 1.10 4.23 -4.89
C ALA A 74 1.58 3.26 -3.81
N GLY A 75 0.68 2.70 -3.02
CA GLY A 75 1.11 1.93 -1.86
C GLY A 75 0.01 1.23 -1.10
N VAL A 76 0.38 0.70 0.06
CA VAL A 76 -0.53 0.11 1.06
C VAL A 76 -0.33 0.76 2.42
N TYR A 77 -1.42 0.88 3.17
CA TYR A 77 -1.51 1.54 4.47
C TYR A 77 -2.39 0.71 5.40
N ALA A 78 -1.98 0.56 6.66
CA ALA A 78 -2.83 -0.02 7.70
C ALA A 78 -2.59 0.65 9.05
N GLN A 79 -3.63 0.67 9.88
CA GLN A 79 -3.44 0.91 11.31
C GLN A 79 -2.63 -0.25 11.90
N SER A 80 -1.73 0.08 12.82
CA SER A 80 -0.76 -0.86 13.37
C SER A 80 -0.24 -0.37 14.72
N GLN A 81 0.49 -1.24 15.40
CA GLN A 81 1.17 -0.99 16.67
C GLN A 81 2.52 -1.72 16.69
N ASP A 82 3.41 -1.31 17.59
CA ASP A 82 4.62 -2.09 17.85
C ASP A 82 4.36 -3.25 18.82
N LYS A 83 5.41 -4.02 19.09
CA LYS A 83 5.43 -5.13 20.05
C LYS A 83 4.94 -4.73 21.46
N PHE A 84 5.02 -3.45 21.81
CA PHE A 84 4.61 -2.92 23.11
C PHE A 84 3.22 -2.27 23.08
N GLY A 85 2.49 -2.36 21.96
CA GLY A 85 1.13 -1.83 21.83
C GLY A 85 1.06 -0.32 21.58
N ARG A 86 2.17 0.36 21.32
CA ARG A 86 2.14 1.81 21.02
C ARG A 86 1.72 1.98 19.55
N GLU A 87 0.54 2.56 19.34
CA GLU A 87 -0.04 2.72 18.01
C GLU A 87 0.78 3.65 17.10
N HIS A 88 0.93 3.23 15.86
CA HIS A 88 1.33 4.07 14.73
C HIS A 88 1.08 3.28 13.44
N PRO A 89 0.47 3.88 12.41
CA PRO A 89 0.22 3.17 11.17
C PRO A 89 1.51 2.70 10.49
N PHE A 90 1.39 1.68 9.65
CA PHE A 90 2.44 1.25 8.74
C PHE A 90 2.08 1.59 7.31
N LEU A 91 3.05 2.15 6.58
CA LEU A 91 2.93 2.52 5.18
C LEU A 91 4.03 1.85 4.37
N MET A 92 3.67 1.43 3.16
CA MET A 92 4.59 0.99 2.14
C MET A 92 4.20 1.63 0.81
N TRP A 93 5.14 2.24 0.10
CA TRP A 93 4.82 2.98 -1.12
C TRP A 93 5.92 2.95 -2.17
N PHE A 94 5.52 3.30 -3.39
CA PHE A 94 6.35 3.51 -4.56
C PHE A 94 6.17 4.93 -5.08
N LEU A 95 7.24 5.50 -5.66
CA LEU A 95 7.16 6.69 -6.50
C LEU A 95 7.14 6.25 -7.96
N LEU A 96 6.04 6.54 -8.66
CA LEU A 96 5.75 6.00 -9.99
C LEU A 96 5.45 7.11 -11.00
N ASP A 97 5.82 6.85 -12.26
CA ASP A 97 5.41 7.65 -13.41
C ASP A 97 4.00 7.27 -13.83
N PRO A 98 3.26 8.15 -14.54
CA PRO A 98 1.87 7.88 -14.94
C PRO A 98 1.68 6.53 -15.65
N ALA A 99 2.58 6.19 -16.59
CA ALA A 99 2.52 4.92 -17.32
C ALA A 99 2.64 3.68 -16.41
N LYS A 100 3.45 3.76 -15.34
CA LYS A 100 3.59 2.67 -14.37
C LYS A 100 2.36 2.53 -13.50
N VAL A 101 1.74 3.64 -13.10
CA VAL A 101 0.47 3.63 -12.37
C VAL A 101 -0.64 3.03 -13.23
N SER A 102 -0.75 3.45 -14.49
CA SER A 102 -1.73 2.90 -15.43
C SER A 102 -1.56 1.38 -15.58
N SER A 103 -0.33 0.91 -15.77
CA SER A 103 -0.04 -0.51 -15.83
C SER A 103 -0.35 -1.24 -14.52
N LEU A 104 -0.11 -0.60 -13.35
CA LEU A 104 -0.32 -1.19 -12.02
C LEU A 104 -1.81 -1.42 -11.75
N LEU A 105 -2.64 -0.47 -12.14
CA LEU A 105 -4.08 -0.49 -11.87
C LEU A 105 -4.90 -1.21 -12.95
N GLY A 106 -4.26 -1.64 -14.05
CA GLY A 106 -4.92 -2.36 -15.13
C GLY A 106 -5.45 -3.77 -14.77
N THR A 107 -5.02 -4.32 -13.63
CA THR A 107 -5.50 -5.60 -13.08
C THR A 107 -5.91 -5.44 -11.62
N HIS A 108 -6.97 -6.11 -11.18
CA HIS A 108 -7.43 -6.03 -9.78
C HIS A 108 -6.52 -6.78 -8.79
N ASP A 109 -5.90 -7.89 -9.21
CA ASP A 109 -4.98 -8.72 -8.42
C ASP A 109 -3.51 -8.26 -8.54
N ASN A 110 -3.33 -6.94 -8.58
CA ASN A 110 -2.04 -6.31 -8.82
C ASN A 110 -1.10 -6.38 -7.61
N ALA A 111 0.05 -5.70 -7.72
CA ALA A 111 1.05 -5.65 -6.66
C ALA A 111 0.50 -5.07 -5.34
N LEU A 112 -0.37 -4.06 -5.39
CA LEU A 112 -0.95 -3.45 -4.18
C LEU A 112 -1.88 -4.44 -3.47
N PHE A 113 -2.68 -5.18 -4.23
CA PHE A 113 -3.47 -6.29 -3.69
C PHE A 113 -2.59 -7.29 -2.94
N CYS A 114 -1.51 -7.77 -3.59
CA CYS A 114 -0.59 -8.73 -2.98
C CYS A 114 0.07 -8.18 -1.71
N LEU A 115 0.50 -6.91 -1.74
CA LEU A 115 1.14 -6.25 -0.60
C LEU A 115 0.15 -6.00 0.55
N SER A 116 -1.12 -5.71 0.25
CA SER A 116 -2.17 -5.54 1.26
C SER A 116 -2.44 -6.86 1.98
N ARG A 117 -2.59 -7.97 1.24
CA ARG A 117 -2.77 -9.31 1.81
C ARG A 117 -1.56 -9.74 2.64
N LEU A 118 -0.36 -9.50 2.13
CA LEU A 118 0.88 -9.77 2.84
C LEU A 118 0.94 -8.98 4.16
N LEU A 119 0.69 -7.67 4.12
CA LEU A 119 0.66 -6.84 5.32
C LEU A 119 -0.40 -7.33 6.33
N CYS A 120 -1.60 -7.68 5.87
CA CYS A 120 -2.67 -8.21 6.73
C CYS A 120 -2.19 -9.44 7.53
N GLY A 121 -1.56 -10.41 6.88
CA GLY A 121 -1.05 -11.61 7.55
C GLY A 121 -0.04 -11.32 8.67
N HIS A 122 0.75 -10.24 8.55
CA HIS A 122 1.69 -9.80 9.59
C HIS A 122 1.05 -8.92 10.67
N LEU A 123 -0.15 -8.40 10.45
CA LEU A 123 -0.92 -7.65 11.46
C LEU A 123 -1.79 -8.60 12.31
N THR A 124 -2.33 -9.67 11.72
CA THR A 124 -3.25 -10.60 12.39
C THR A 124 -2.55 -11.74 13.13
N ALA A 125 -1.31 -12.07 12.78
CA ALA A 125 -0.60 -13.19 13.40
C ALA A 125 0.10 -12.75 14.70
N PRO A 126 -0.29 -13.29 15.88
CA PRO A 126 0.51 -13.15 17.09
C PRO A 126 1.84 -13.87 16.91
N ALA A 127 2.90 -13.32 17.49
CA ALA A 127 4.28 -13.60 17.17
C ALA A 127 4.92 -14.90 17.77
N PRO A 128 4.34 -16.10 17.64
CA PRO A 128 5.17 -17.30 17.60
C PRO A 128 4.79 -18.23 16.44
N GLY A 129 5.56 -18.23 15.35
CA GLY A 129 5.44 -19.24 14.28
C GLY A 129 5.73 -18.77 12.86
N LEU A 130 5.65 -17.47 12.57
CA LEU A 130 6.17 -16.92 11.31
C LEU A 130 7.69 -17.00 11.34
N SER A 131 8.27 -17.92 10.58
CA SER A 131 9.73 -18.08 10.48
C SER A 131 10.42 -16.88 9.82
N GLU A 132 9.68 -16.03 9.11
CA GLU A 132 10.18 -14.88 8.34
C GLU A 132 9.25 -13.66 8.52
N GLY A 133 9.79 -12.52 8.96
CA GLY A 133 9.02 -11.29 9.18
C GLY A 133 8.67 -10.55 7.89
N LEU A 134 7.73 -9.59 7.95
CA LEU A 134 7.26 -8.82 6.78
C LEU A 134 8.42 -8.22 5.96
N ILE A 135 9.39 -7.63 6.65
CA ILE A 135 10.53 -6.96 6.00
C ILE A 135 11.39 -7.97 5.24
N ASP A 136 11.59 -9.18 5.77
CA ASP A 136 12.36 -10.22 5.10
C ASP A 136 11.64 -10.77 3.86
N GLN A 137 10.31 -10.93 3.94
CA GLN A 137 9.50 -11.31 2.79
C GLN A 137 9.52 -10.24 1.69
N ILE A 138 9.42 -8.94 2.05
CA ILE A 138 9.62 -7.83 1.10
C ILE A 138 11.03 -7.88 0.51
N ASN A 139 12.05 -8.13 1.34
CA ASN A 139 13.42 -8.24 0.87
C ASN A 139 13.58 -9.35 -0.17
N ARG A 140 12.89 -10.47 0.04
CA ARG A 140 12.89 -11.61 -0.86
C ARG A 140 12.18 -11.32 -2.19
N LEU A 141 11.05 -10.63 -2.17
CA LEU A 141 10.33 -10.26 -3.40
C LEU A 141 11.17 -9.37 -4.32
N TRP A 142 12.00 -8.50 -3.73
CA TRP A 142 12.92 -7.61 -4.45
C TRP A 142 14.37 -8.09 -4.46
N ARG A 143 14.65 -9.34 -4.06
CA ARG A 143 16.00 -9.91 -4.18
C ARG A 143 16.26 -10.26 -5.63
N VAL A 144 17.30 -9.63 -6.19
CA VAL A 144 17.99 -10.17 -7.36
C VAL A 144 18.69 -11.46 -6.90
N PRO A 145 18.40 -12.65 -7.47
CA PRO A 145 19.10 -13.87 -7.10
C PRO A 145 20.61 -13.68 -7.30
N ARG A 146 21.38 -13.71 -6.21
CA ARG A 146 22.84 -13.76 -6.27
C ARG A 146 23.26 -15.22 -6.43
N GLY A 147 23.63 -15.64 -7.64
CA GLY A 147 24.48 -16.83 -7.84
C GLY A 147 24.15 -17.70 -9.05
N GLY A 148 25.09 -17.76 -9.99
CA GLY A 148 25.18 -18.78 -11.06
C GLY A 148 26.06 -18.30 -12.22
N LEU A 149 27.02 -19.13 -12.67
CA LEU A 149 28.02 -18.88 -13.74
C LEU A 149 27.44 -18.43 -15.11
N LEU A 150 26.12 -18.39 -15.27
CA LEU A 150 25.41 -17.99 -16.49
C LEU A 150 25.04 -16.49 -16.49
N ARG A 151 26.05 -15.64 -16.27
CA ARG A 151 25.93 -14.18 -16.24
C ARG A 151 25.50 -13.54 -17.58
N GLY A 152 25.53 -14.31 -18.68
CA GLY A 152 25.34 -13.79 -20.05
C GLY A 152 23.92 -13.85 -20.61
N LEU A 153 22.94 -14.42 -19.90
CA LEU A 153 21.62 -14.73 -20.49
C LEU A 153 20.41 -14.06 -19.83
N ARG A 154 20.55 -13.31 -18.73
CA ARG A 154 19.41 -12.58 -18.14
C ARG A 154 19.29 -11.17 -18.71
N ARG A 155 18.19 -10.94 -19.45
CA ARG A 155 17.74 -9.61 -19.90
C ARG A 155 17.45 -8.72 -18.68
N SER A 156 17.62 -7.42 -18.86
CA SER A 156 17.41 -6.33 -17.89
C SER A 156 15.97 -6.17 -17.33
N ASN A 157 15.14 -7.21 -17.36
CA ASN A 157 13.69 -7.16 -17.17
C ASN A 157 13.17 -7.94 -15.95
N ASP A 158 14.06 -8.37 -15.04
CA ASP A 158 13.68 -9.11 -13.83
C ASP A 158 13.11 -8.14 -12.78
N GLY A 159 11.81 -7.87 -12.89
CA GLY A 159 11.02 -7.23 -11.84
C GLY A 159 10.79 -8.14 -10.62
N PRO A 160 10.18 -7.61 -9.55
CA PRO A 160 9.82 -8.41 -8.38
C PRO A 160 8.93 -9.61 -8.72
N ASP A 161 9.11 -10.72 -7.97
CA ASP A 161 8.35 -11.96 -8.15
C ASP A 161 6.95 -11.85 -7.53
N PHE A 162 6.06 -11.13 -8.20
CA PHE A 162 4.67 -11.02 -7.78
C PHE A 162 3.87 -12.31 -7.98
N ALA A 163 4.38 -13.30 -8.73
CA ALA A 163 3.74 -14.62 -8.78
C ALA A 163 3.89 -15.32 -7.41
N ALA A 164 5.08 -15.25 -6.80
CA ALA A 164 5.28 -15.70 -5.42
C ALA A 164 4.44 -14.89 -4.42
N ALA A 165 4.36 -13.56 -4.59
CA ALA A 165 3.54 -12.71 -3.72
C ALA A 165 2.05 -13.09 -3.77
N ARG A 166 1.51 -13.45 -4.94
CA ARG A 166 0.12 -13.93 -5.10
C ARG A 166 -0.12 -15.23 -4.33
N ALA A 167 0.82 -16.16 -4.36
CA ALA A 167 0.71 -17.41 -3.60
C ALA A 167 0.55 -17.14 -2.09
N TRP A 168 1.29 -16.16 -1.54
CA TRP A 168 1.13 -15.74 -0.14
C TRP A 168 -0.19 -15.01 0.09
N ALA A 169 -0.61 -14.17 -0.85
CA ALA A 169 -1.85 -13.40 -0.77
C ALA A 169 -3.09 -14.31 -0.67
N HIS A 170 -3.09 -15.42 -1.41
CA HIS A 170 -4.15 -16.43 -1.39
C HIS A 170 -4.03 -17.41 -0.22
N ALA A 171 -2.84 -17.60 0.35
CA ALA A 171 -2.61 -18.44 1.53
C ALA A 171 -2.82 -17.70 2.87
N GLY A 172 -3.01 -16.38 2.83
CA GLY A 172 -3.28 -15.56 4.02
C GLY A 172 -4.59 -15.93 4.73
N PRO A 173 -4.88 -15.29 5.88
CA PRO A 173 -6.11 -15.54 6.62
C PRO A 173 -7.30 -15.48 5.66
N SER A 174 -8.18 -16.48 5.68
CA SER A 174 -9.50 -16.31 5.06
C SER A 174 -10.11 -15.03 5.62
N ASP A 175 -10.91 -14.31 4.83
CA ASP A 175 -11.71 -13.16 5.30
C ASP A 175 -12.84 -13.68 6.22
N GLY A 176 -12.44 -14.42 7.25
CA GLY A 176 -13.26 -15.16 8.15
C GLY A 176 -14.01 -14.18 9.02
N GLN A 177 -15.25 -13.93 8.60
CA GLN A 177 -16.35 -13.58 9.49
C GLN A 177 -16.27 -12.18 10.12
N THR A 178 -15.92 -11.15 9.34
CA THR A 178 -16.04 -9.76 9.77
C THR A 178 -16.96 -8.86 8.95
N ASP A 179 -17.66 -9.35 7.90
CA ASP A 179 -18.97 -8.76 7.50
C ASP A 179 -19.71 -9.41 6.31
N GLY A 180 -19.28 -10.55 5.75
CA GLY A 180 -20.06 -11.25 4.71
C GLY A 180 -20.30 -10.46 3.41
N LEU A 181 -19.67 -9.29 3.24
CA LEU A 181 -19.74 -8.48 2.03
C LEU A 181 -18.79 -9.07 0.99
N ALA A 182 -19.35 -9.76 0.00
CA ALA A 182 -18.62 -10.12 -1.20
C ALA A 182 -18.24 -8.84 -1.95
N GLY A 183 -16.95 -8.65 -2.22
CA GLY A 183 -16.45 -7.51 -2.94
C GLY A 183 -16.99 -7.47 -4.37
N VAL A 184 -17.13 -6.25 -4.89
CA VAL A 184 -17.60 -6.04 -6.26
C VAL A 184 -16.42 -6.03 -7.24
N PRO A 185 -16.59 -6.51 -8.48
CA PRO A 185 -15.47 -6.64 -9.43
C PRO A 185 -15.01 -5.30 -10.02
N TYR A 186 -15.80 -4.22 -9.86
CA TYR A 186 -15.53 -2.91 -10.46
C TYR A 186 -15.20 -1.88 -9.38
N ALA A 187 -14.21 -1.04 -9.67
CA ALA A 187 -13.90 0.08 -8.80
C ALA A 187 -15.10 1.05 -8.75
N PRO A 188 -15.35 1.70 -7.60
CA PRO A 188 -16.51 2.56 -7.38
C PRO A 188 -16.40 3.92 -8.06
N TRP A 189 -15.20 4.27 -8.55
CA TRP A 189 -14.96 5.52 -9.27
C TRP A 189 -15.25 5.34 -10.76
N ARG A 190 -15.96 6.31 -11.33
CA ARG A 190 -16.22 6.37 -12.77
C ARG A 190 -14.89 6.42 -13.53
N ASP A 191 -14.82 5.70 -14.65
CA ASP A 191 -13.66 5.67 -15.55
C ASP A 191 -12.34 5.27 -14.86
N TRP A 192 -12.39 4.41 -13.84
CA TRP A 192 -11.19 3.88 -13.20
C TRP A 192 -10.35 2.99 -14.16
N PRO A 193 -9.01 3.10 -14.19
CA PRO A 193 -8.17 4.01 -13.40
C PRO A 193 -7.94 5.39 -14.03
N SER A 194 -8.49 5.66 -15.22
CA SER A 194 -8.27 6.93 -15.95
C SER A 194 -8.62 8.18 -15.15
N THR A 195 -9.58 8.09 -14.22
CA THR A 195 -9.96 9.18 -13.30
C THR A 195 -8.80 9.79 -12.51
N ILE A 196 -7.68 9.09 -12.34
CA ILE A 196 -6.54 9.57 -11.54
C ILE A 196 -5.56 10.48 -12.31
N PHE A 197 -5.68 10.53 -13.64
CA PHE A 197 -4.73 11.24 -14.51
C PHE A 197 -5.18 12.67 -14.87
N GLY A 198 -6.11 13.24 -14.10
CA GLY A 198 -6.51 14.64 -14.21
C GLY A 198 -5.65 15.59 -13.36
N ASP A 199 -5.96 16.88 -13.42
CA ASP A 199 -5.23 17.95 -12.73
C ASP A 199 -5.58 18.08 -11.23
N SER A 200 -6.29 17.11 -10.64
CA SER A 200 -6.69 17.19 -9.23
C SER A 200 -5.58 16.70 -8.29
N THR A 201 -5.44 17.40 -7.17
CA THR A 201 -4.59 16.96 -6.06
C THR A 201 -5.41 16.05 -5.15
N GLN A 202 -5.46 14.77 -5.48
CA GLN A 202 -6.36 13.80 -4.86
C GLN A 202 -5.69 12.44 -4.65
N ALA A 203 -6.14 11.76 -3.60
CA ALA A 203 -5.79 10.39 -3.30
C ALA A 203 -7.02 9.49 -3.32
N TRP A 204 -6.84 8.28 -3.81
CA TRP A 204 -7.84 7.23 -3.87
C TRP A 204 -7.36 6.06 -3.05
N TYR A 205 -8.19 5.62 -2.11
CA TYR A 205 -7.95 4.52 -1.20
C TYR A 205 -9.01 3.46 -1.42
N TRP A 206 -8.62 2.19 -1.44
CA TRP A 206 -9.55 1.08 -1.53
C TRP A 206 -9.09 -0.13 -0.71
N GLN A 207 -10.03 -0.95 -0.30
CA GLN A 207 -9.80 -2.27 0.31
C GLN A 207 -10.35 -3.34 -0.62
N GLN A 208 -9.72 -4.51 -0.61
CA GLN A 208 -10.15 -5.67 -1.38
C GLN A 208 -10.31 -6.90 -0.48
N ASP A 209 -11.26 -7.76 -0.83
CA ASP A 209 -11.42 -9.09 -0.26
C ASP A 209 -10.41 -10.10 -0.84
N ALA A 210 -10.46 -11.36 -0.39
CA ALA A 210 -9.58 -12.44 -0.81
C ALA A 210 -9.74 -12.85 -2.29
N GLN A 211 -10.86 -12.47 -2.93
CA GLN A 211 -11.11 -12.65 -4.36
C GLN A 211 -10.73 -11.40 -5.17
N ALA A 212 -10.07 -10.42 -4.54
CA ALA A 212 -9.69 -9.14 -5.12
C ALA A 212 -10.87 -8.24 -5.52
N GLY A 213 -12.08 -8.51 -5.01
CA GLY A 213 -13.25 -7.64 -5.14
C GLY A 213 -13.14 -6.42 -4.22
N TYR A 214 -13.61 -5.26 -4.67
CA TYR A 214 -13.60 -4.02 -3.90
C TYR A 214 -14.67 -4.05 -2.79
N VAL A 215 -14.27 -3.76 -1.56
CA VAL A 215 -15.18 -3.78 -0.38
C VAL A 215 -15.37 -2.40 0.26
N SER A 216 -14.34 -1.57 0.24
CA SER A 216 -14.39 -0.20 0.78
C SER A 216 -13.57 0.74 -0.09
N PHE A 217 -13.94 2.01 -0.07
CA PHE A 217 -13.29 3.05 -0.85
C PHE A 217 -13.40 4.41 -0.17
N LEU A 218 -12.39 5.24 -0.42
CA LEU A 218 -12.32 6.60 0.08
C LEU A 218 -11.54 7.46 -0.91
N SER A 219 -12.04 8.64 -1.21
CA SER A 219 -11.29 9.66 -1.95
C SER A 219 -10.96 10.82 -1.02
N VAL A 220 -9.72 11.28 -1.04
CA VAL A 220 -9.21 12.32 -0.15
C VAL A 220 -8.60 13.42 -0.99
N ALA A 221 -9.19 14.62 -0.98
CA ALA A 221 -8.55 15.78 -1.58
C ALA A 221 -7.39 16.23 -0.68
N ALA A 222 -6.27 16.64 -1.29
CA ALA A 222 -5.33 17.46 -0.54
C ALA A 222 -6.07 18.74 -0.13
N SER A 223 -5.97 19.13 1.14
CA SER A 223 -6.57 20.39 1.58
C SER A 223 -6.04 21.49 0.68
N GLU A 224 -6.92 22.36 0.15
CA GLU A 224 -6.48 23.66 -0.29
C GLU A 224 -5.70 24.27 0.88
N SER A 225 -4.50 24.76 0.58
CA SER A 225 -3.87 25.70 1.48
C SER A 225 -4.92 26.80 1.61
N ALA A 226 -5.48 27.01 2.79
CA ALA A 226 -6.25 28.22 3.01
C ALA A 226 -5.29 29.35 2.64
N ASP A 227 -5.56 30.01 1.51
CA ASP A 227 -4.91 31.26 1.15
C ASP A 227 -5.18 32.18 2.34
N LEU A 228 -4.18 32.27 3.22
CA LEU A 228 -4.11 33.28 4.25
C LEU A 228 -3.59 34.52 3.52
N ASP A 229 -4.53 35.26 2.94
CA ASP A 229 -4.39 36.69 2.67
C ASP A 229 -4.08 37.46 3.97
#